data_AF-A0A2E2MJ41-F1
#
_entry.id   AF-A0A2E2MJ41-F1
#
_cell.length_a   1.000
_cell.length_b   1.000
_cell.length_c   1.000
_cell.angle_alpha   90.00
_cell.angle_beta   90.00
_cell.angle_gamma   90.00
#
_symmetry.space_group_name_H-M   'P 1'
#
loop_
_entity.id
_entity.type
_entity.pdbx_description
1 polymer ?
#
loop_
_entity_poly.entity_id
_entity_poly.type
_entity_poly.pdbx_seq_one_letter_code
_entity_poly.pdbx_strand_id
1 'polypeptide(L)' 'MDADDLEPPKKKADLKNLEVMSIEALNDYIADLETEIARVRETIAAKEAARKSADSFFKT' A
#
# COMPACT_ATOMS: atom_id res chain seq x y z
N MET A 1 14.62 -14.02 30.08
CA MET A 1 15.11 -12.70 29.67
C MET A 1 15.41 -12.87 28.19
N ASP A 2 14.68 -12.28 27.24
CA ASP A 2 14.16 -10.91 27.14
C ASP A 2 12.74 -10.95 26.53
N ALA A 3 11.65 -10.44 27.14
CA ALA A 3 11.30 -9.04 27.39
C ALA A 3 11.44 -8.13 26.15
N ASP A 4 10.29 -7.84 25.53
CA ASP A 4 10.02 -6.57 24.83
C ASP A 4 10.45 -6.37 23.36
N ASP A 5 10.39 -7.40 22.50
CA ASP A 5 10.32 -7.15 21.04
C ASP A 5 8.86 -7.11 20.54
N LEU A 6 7.99 -6.48 21.33
CA LEU A 6 6.67 -6.10 20.84
C LEU A 6 6.86 -4.74 20.16
N GLU A 7 7.20 -4.77 18.87
CA GLU A 7 7.19 -3.56 18.02
C GLU A 7 5.94 -2.74 18.38
N PRO A 8 6.08 -1.45 18.72
CA PRO A 8 4.93 -0.64 19.11
C PRO A 8 3.88 -0.77 17.99
N PRO A 9 2.61 -1.10 18.32
CA PRO A 9 1.60 -1.34 17.32
C PRO A 9 1.57 -0.13 16.40
N LYS A 10 1.85 -0.35 15.11
CA LYS A 10 1.96 0.72 14.11
C LYS A 10 0.73 1.60 14.27
N LYS A 11 0.95 2.85 14.71
CA LYS A 11 -0.14 3.82 14.83
C LYS A 11 -0.80 3.87 13.46
N LYS A 12 -2.05 3.44 13.40
CA LYS A 12 -2.85 3.56 12.18
C LYS A 12 -2.84 5.03 11.84
N ALA A 13 -2.41 5.38 10.63
CA ALA A 13 -2.46 6.76 10.18
C ALA A 13 -3.90 7.24 10.38
N ASP A 14 -4.07 8.35 11.10
CA ASP A 14 -5.39 8.91 11.34
C ASP A 14 -6.06 9.17 9.98
N LEU A 15 -7.24 8.59 9.80
CA LEU A 15 -8.01 8.79 8.57
C LEU A 15 -8.42 10.26 8.51
N LYS A 16 -8.35 10.86 7.33
CA LYS A 16 -8.86 12.22 7.12
C LYS A 16 -10.33 12.28 7.54
N ASN A 17 -10.72 13.34 8.25
CA ASN A 17 -12.13 13.57 8.56
C ASN A 17 -12.85 13.99 7.28
N LEU A 18 -13.66 13.09 6.72
CA LEU A 18 -14.38 13.32 5.47
C LEU A 18 -15.61 14.23 5.65
N GLU A 19 -16.15 14.35 6.88
CA GLU A 19 -17.36 15.14 7.14
C GLU A 19 -17.16 16.64 6.98
N VAL A 20 -15.91 17.12 7.10
CA VAL A 20 -15.55 18.54 6.93
C VAL A 20 -15.15 18.90 5.50
N MET A 21 -15.11 17.93 4.59
CA MET A 21 -14.68 18.13 3.21
C MET A 21 -15.88 18.46 2.30
N SER A 22 -15.67 19.32 1.30
CA SER A 22 -16.66 19.56 0.25
C SER A 22 -16.70 18.38 -0.73
N ILE A 23 -17.78 18.28 -1.52
CA ILE A 23 -17.92 17.24 -2.56
C ILE A 23 -16.75 17.30 -3.56
N GLU A 24 -16.34 18.50 -3.98
CA GLU A 24 -15.17 18.68 -4.85
C GLU A 24 -13.89 18.12 -4.20
N ALA A 25 -13.63 18.49 -2.94
CA ALA A 25 -12.45 18.00 -2.22
C ALA A 25 -12.47 16.47 -2.01
N LEU A 26 -13.65 15.87 -1.87
CA LEU A 26 -13.81 14.42 -1.79
C LEU A 26 -13.50 13.74 -3.12
N ASN A 27 -13.92 14.32 -4.25
CA ASN A 27 -13.57 13.81 -5.58
C ASN A 27 -12.07 13.90 -5.84
N ASP A 28 -11.43 15.02 -5.50
CA ASP A 28 -9.98 15.18 -5.62
C ASP A 28 -9.24 14.15 -4.77
N TYR A 29 -9.70 13.95 -3.52
CA TYR A 29 -9.12 12.94 -2.64
C TYR A 29 -9.27 11.51 -3.17
N ILE A 30 -10.39 11.20 -3.81
CA ILE A 30 -10.59 9.91 -4.49
C ILE A 30 -9.56 9.77 -5.63
N ALA A 31 -9.41 10.79 -6.48
CA ALA A 31 -8.48 10.75 -7.61
C ALA A 31 -7.02 10.52 -7.16
N ASP A 32 -6.60 11.17 -6.07
CA ASP A 32 -5.29 10.96 -5.46
C ASP A 32 -5.11 9.51 -4.98
N LEU A 33 -6.11 8.98 -4.26
CA LEU A 33 -6.07 7.61 -3.76
C LEU A 33 -6.06 6.57 -4.89
N GLU A 34 -6.85 6.78 -5.93
CA GLU A 34 -6.89 5.90 -7.11
C GLU A 34 -5.55 5.89 -7.86
N THR A 35 -4.90 7.04 -7.95
CA THR A 35 -3.55 7.16 -8.52
C THR A 35 -2.55 6.34 -7.73
N GLU A 36 -2.58 6.42 -6.40
CA GLU A 36 -1.68 5.63 -5.56
C GLU A 36 -2.00 4.13 -5.64
N ILE A 37 -3.28 3.76 -5.69
CA ILE A 37 -3.71 2.37 -5.91
C ILE A 37 -3.15 1.83 -7.24
N ALA A 38 -3.21 2.62 -8.31
CA ALA A 38 -2.68 2.24 -9.61
C ALA A 38 -1.16 1.99 -9.54
N ARG A 39 -0.41 2.90 -8.92
CA ARG A 39 1.04 2.77 -8.71
C ARG A 39 1.40 1.51 -7.92
N VAL A 40 0.68 1.25 -6.83
CA VAL A 40 0.90 0.06 -6.00
C VAL A 40 0.63 -1.21 -6.79
N ARG A 41 -0.46 -1.25 -7.57
CA ARG A 41 -0.80 -2.39 -8.43
C ARG A 41 0.29 -2.66 -9.48
N GLU A 42 0.81 -1.64 -10.13
CA GLU A 42 1.92 -1.78 -11.09
C GLU A 42 3.17 -2.35 -10.40
N THR A 43 3.50 -1.83 -9.22
CA THR A 43 4.63 -2.32 -8.42
C THR A 43 4.47 -3.78 -8.02
N ILE A 44 3.26 -4.21 -7.64
CA ILE A 44 2.96 -5.61 -7.33
C ILE A 44 3.15 -6.47 -8.58
N ALA A 45 2.60 -6.07 -9.71
CA ALA A 45 2.74 -6.82 -10.97
C ALA A 45 4.22 -7.01 -11.36
N ALA A 46 5.04 -5.97 -11.21
CA ALA A 46 6.48 -6.06 -11.44
C ALA A 46 7.18 -7.04 -10.48
N LYS A 47 6.81 -7.03 -9.19
CA LYS A 47 7.36 -7.97 -8.20
C LYS A 47 6.95 -9.42 -8.47
N GLU A 48 5.71 -9.64 -8.87
CA GLU A 48 5.22 -10.97 -9.26
C GLU A 48 5.92 -11.50 -10.51
N ALA A 49 6.14 -10.65 -11.51
CA ALA A 49 6.89 -11.00 -12.70
C ALA A 49 8.33 -11.41 -12.35
N ALA A 50 9.02 -10.61 -11.53
CA ALA A 50 10.37 -10.93 -11.07
C ALA A 50 10.43 -12.26 -10.30
N ARG A 51 9.43 -12.54 -9.44
CA ARG A 51 9.32 -13.81 -8.72
C ARG A 51 9.14 -14.99 -9.67
N LYS A 52 8.24 -14.89 -10.65
CA LYS A 52 8.02 -15.96 -11.64
C LYS A 52 9.28 -16.22 -12.47
N SER A 53 9.98 -15.16 -12.89
CA SER A 53 11.26 -15.30 -13.61
C SER A 53 12.31 -16.02 -12.78
N ALA A 54 12.41 -15.71 -11.48
CA ALA A 54 13.31 -16.42 -10.56
C ALA A 54 12.91 -17.90 -10.40
N ASP A 55 11.62 -18.18 -10.15
CA ASP A 55 11.12 -19.55 -10.01
C ASP A 55 11.36 -20.40 -11.28
N SER A 56 11.32 -19.79 -12.46
CA SER A 56 11.68 -20.46 -13.73
C SER A 56 13.18 -20.69 -13.88
N PHE A 57 14.03 -19.78 -13.39
CA PHE A 57 15.48 -19.90 -13.46
C PHE A 57 16.04 -20.98 -12.52
N PHE A 58 15.42 -21.20 -11.35
CA PHE A 58 15.86 -22.20 -10.38
C PHE A 58 15.24 -23.60 -10.58
N LYS A 59 14.38 -23.78 -11.60
CA LYS A 59 13.76 -25.08 -11.94
C LYS A 59 14.51 -25.88 -13.02
N THR A 60 15.64 -25.38 -13.50
CA THR A 60 16.62 -26.14 -14.31
C THR A 60 17.66 -26.77 -13.40
#